data_AF-A0A435AJQ6-F1
#
_entry.id   AF-A0A435AJQ6-F1
#
_cell.length_a   1.000
_cell.length_b   1.000
_cell.length_c   1.000
_cell.angle_alpha   90.00
_cell.angle_beta   90.00
_cell.angle_gamma   90.00
#
_symmetry.space_group_name_H-M   'P 1'
#
loop_
_entity.id
_entity.type
_entity.pdbx_description
1 polymer ?
#
loop_
_entity_poly.entity_id
_entity_poly.type
_entity_poly.pdbx_seq_one_letter_code
_entity_poly.pdbx_strand_id
1 'polypeptide(L)'
;MYSSMEYLLAGLPIVSTPSIGGRDVYFHPDYCIIAEPEPTAIRRAVETLRDRAIPREEIRGRTLETVRAERLHLMAYLSALKRRMGSGDPPFAEWPFAGTAGLTRWAPVREHVREIAAIASSGGI
;
A
#
# COMPACT_ATOMS: atom_id res chain seq x y z
N MET A 1 5.63 0.97 4.61
CA MET A 1 4.84 1.58 3.51
C MET A 1 3.75 0.62 3.05
N TYR A 2 4.06 -0.68 2.87
CA TYR A 2 3.10 -1.69 2.44
C TYR A 2 1.88 -1.83 3.36
N SER A 3 2.07 -1.95 4.67
CA SER A 3 0.96 -2.24 5.60
C SER A 3 -0.22 -1.27 5.52
N SER A 4 0.01 0.05 5.50
CA SER A 4 -1.08 1.02 5.39
C SER A 4 -1.79 0.95 4.05
N MET A 5 -1.05 0.78 2.96
CA MET A 5 -1.66 0.66 1.63
C MET A 5 -2.45 -0.65 1.51
N GLU A 6 -1.96 -1.75 2.07
CA GLU A 6 -2.66 -3.04 2.10
C GLU A 6 -4.01 -2.94 2.83
N TYR A 7 -4.05 -2.27 3.99
CA TYR A 7 -5.31 -2.04 4.72
C TYR A 7 -6.29 -1.17 3.94
N LEU A 8 -5.82 -0.06 3.36
CA LEU A 8 -6.66 0.83 2.56
C LEU A 8 -7.21 0.14 1.31
N LEU A 9 -6.39 -0.64 0.61
CA LEU A 9 -6.83 -1.45 -0.53
C LEU A 9 -7.77 -2.57 -0.10
N ALA A 10 -7.65 -3.10 1.11
CA ALA A 10 -8.63 -4.01 1.68
C ALA A 10 -9.92 -3.33 2.14
N GLY A 11 -10.00 -2.00 2.12
CA GLY A 11 -11.15 -1.22 2.58
C GLY A 11 -11.25 -1.12 4.10
N LEU A 12 -10.12 -1.10 4.80
CA LEU A 12 -10.05 -1.00 6.26
C LEU A 12 -9.65 0.42 6.70
N PRO A 13 -10.31 1.00 7.71
CA PRO A 13 -9.89 2.25 8.31
C PRO A 13 -8.55 2.07 9.05
N ILE A 14 -7.80 3.17 9.21
CA ILE A 14 -6.48 3.16 9.86
C ILE A 14 -6.46 4.06 11.08
N VAL A 15 -5.98 3.51 12.20
CA VAL A 15 -5.43 4.31 13.29
C VAL A 15 -3.91 4.19 13.23
N SER A 16 -3.23 5.32 13.17
CA SER A 16 -1.78 5.41 13.24
C SER A 16 -1.38 6.33 14.38
N THR A 17 -0.12 6.28 14.78
CA THR A 17 0.53 7.32 15.57
C THR A 17 1.37 8.21 14.65
N PRO A 18 1.85 9.38 15.12
CA PRO A 18 2.81 10.19 14.37
C PRO A 18 3.98 9.35 13.90
N SER A 19 4.34 9.47 12.62
CA SER A 19 5.41 8.69 12.03
C SER A 19 6.15 9.51 10.96
N ILE A 20 7.47 9.29 10.83
CA ILE A 20 8.33 10.08 9.93
C ILE A 20 8.23 9.60 8.47
N GLY A 21 7.64 8.43 8.23
CA GLY A 21 7.70 7.74 6.93
C GLY A 21 6.75 8.24 5.85
N GLY A 22 6.05 9.38 6.04
CA GLY A 22 5.24 10.06 5.02
C GLY A 22 4.03 9.29 4.48
N ARG A 23 3.65 8.17 5.09
CA ARG A 23 2.55 7.30 4.61
C ARG A 23 1.17 7.95 4.75
N ASP A 24 1.09 8.91 5.64
CA ASP A 24 -0.06 9.78 5.89
C ASP A 24 -0.44 10.62 4.67
N VAL A 25 0.43 10.76 3.66
CA VAL A 25 0.05 11.34 2.35
C VAL A 25 -1.13 10.64 1.68
N TYR A 26 -1.34 9.35 1.98
CA TYR A 26 -2.48 8.56 1.46
C TYR A 26 -3.65 8.48 2.45
N PHE A 27 -3.56 9.13 3.61
CA PHE A 27 -4.62 9.09 4.62
C PHE A 27 -5.72 10.07 4.27
N HIS A 28 -6.95 9.64 4.51
CA HIS A 28 -8.13 10.48 4.39
C HIS A 28 -8.75 10.67 5.78
N PRO A 29 -9.09 11.90 6.20
CA PRO A 29 -9.60 12.17 7.56
C PRO A 29 -10.90 11.41 7.90
N ASP A 30 -11.69 11.05 6.89
CA ASP A 30 -12.92 10.27 7.06
C ASP A 30 -12.66 8.85 7.59
N TYR A 31 -11.55 8.20 7.24
CA TYR A 31 -11.27 6.80 7.62
C TYR A 31 -9.86 6.54 8.14
N CYS A 32 -9.06 7.60 8.32
CA CYS A 32 -7.75 7.54 8.94
C CYS A 32 -7.64 8.54 10.08
N ILE A 33 -7.10 8.10 11.23
CA ILE A 33 -6.81 8.98 12.38
C ILE A 33 -5.35 8.80 12.78
N ILE A 34 -4.63 9.93 12.91
CA ILE A 34 -3.33 9.97 13.58
C ILE A 34 -3.62 10.34 15.04
N ALA A 35 -3.49 9.37 15.94
CA ALA A 35 -3.71 9.53 17.37
C ALA A 35 -2.38 9.72 18.10
N GLU A 36 -2.40 10.42 19.24
CA GLU A 36 -1.27 10.44 20.16
C GLU A 36 -0.85 9.01 20.52
N PRO A 37 0.45 8.74 20.75
CA PRO A 37 0.98 7.41 21.05
C PRO A 37 0.65 6.94 22.48
N GLU A 38 -0.55 7.27 22.96
CA GLU A 38 -1.07 6.96 24.28
C GLU A 38 -2.23 5.95 24.18
N PRO A 39 -2.29 4.92 25.06
CA PRO A 39 -3.30 3.87 24.97
C PRO A 39 -4.75 4.38 24.94
N THR A 40 -5.06 5.43 25.70
CA THR A 40 -6.40 6.03 25.76
C THR A 40 -6.74 6.80 24.49
N ALA A 41 -5.77 7.46 23.87
CA ALA A 41 -5.95 8.16 22.60
C ALA A 41 -6.18 7.16 21.46
N ILE A 42 -5.38 6.10 21.40
CA ILE A 42 -5.52 5.02 20.41
C ILE A 42 -6.89 4.35 20.54
N ARG A 43 -7.32 4.00 21.77
CA ARG A 43 -8.64 3.42 22.02
C ARG A 43 -9.77 4.30 21.47
N ARG A 44 -9.76 5.59 21.81
CA ARG A 44 -10.77 6.54 21.33
C ARG A 44 -10.78 6.65 19.81
N ALA A 45 -9.62 6.67 19.16
CA ALA A 45 -9.53 6.70 17.70
C ALA A 45 -10.13 5.44 17.06
N VAL A 46 -9.84 4.26 17.61
CA VAL A 46 -10.41 2.98 17.14
C VAL A 46 -11.92 2.97 17.31
N GLU A 47 -12.44 3.34 18.48
CA GLU A 47 -13.87 3.43 18.75
C GLU A 47 -14.56 4.42 17.80
N THR A 48 -13.94 5.59 17.57
CA THR A 48 -14.45 6.60 16.63
C THR A 48 -14.59 6.04 15.22
N LEU A 49 -13.56 5.36 14.68
CA LEU A 49 -13.62 4.81 13.32
C LEU A 49 -14.58 3.62 13.22
N ARG A 50 -14.69 2.80 14.27
CA ARG A 50 -15.69 1.72 14.35
C ARG A 50 -17.10 2.29 14.27
N ASP A 51 -17.39 3.32 15.05
CA ASP A 51 -18.74 3.88 15.18
C ASP A 51 -19.17 4.66 13.92
N ARG A 52 -18.22 5.12 13.08
CA ARG A 52 -18.52 5.68 11.75
C ARG A 52 -19.09 4.65 10.76
N ALA A 53 -18.84 3.36 10.97
CA ALA A 53 -19.36 2.27 10.14
C ALA A 53 -19.21 2.48 8.62
N ILE A 54 -18.05 2.96 8.19
CA ILE A 54 -17.79 3.35 6.79
C ILE A 54 -17.79 2.09 5.91
N PRO A 55 -18.52 2.07 4.78
CA PRO A 55 -18.48 0.95 3.84
C PRO A 55 -17.06 0.69 3.34
N ARG A 56 -16.68 -0.60 3.28
CA ARG A 56 -15.33 -1.01 2.87
C ARG A 56 -15.03 -0.59 1.43
N GLU A 57 -16.04 -0.68 0.59
CA GLU A 57 -16.00 -0.35 -0.83
C GLU A 57 -15.70 1.14 -1.04
N GLU A 58 -16.18 2.01 -0.13
CA GLU A 58 -15.92 3.44 -0.17
C GLU A 58 -14.44 3.73 0.11
N ILE A 59 -13.89 3.14 1.18
CA ILE A 59 -12.47 3.28 1.53
C ILE A 59 -11.59 2.77 0.38
N ARG A 60 -11.89 1.58 -0.14
CA ARG A 60 -11.14 0.98 -1.25
C ARG A 60 -11.26 1.83 -2.52
N GLY A 61 -12.46 2.31 -2.85
CA GLY A 61 -12.74 3.12 -4.02
C GLY A 61 -11.94 4.41 -4.03
N ARG A 62 -12.05 5.21 -2.96
CA ARG A 62 -11.28 6.46 -2.80
C ARG A 62 -9.77 6.21 -2.83
N THR A 63 -9.30 5.12 -2.21
CA THR A 63 -7.88 4.74 -2.25
C THR A 63 -7.42 4.45 -3.68
N LEU A 64 -8.20 3.70 -4.46
CA LEU A 64 -7.87 3.39 -5.85
C LEU A 64 -7.87 4.64 -6.74
N GLU A 65 -8.77 5.60 -6.49
CA GLU A 65 -8.79 6.90 -7.17
C GLU A 65 -7.51 7.68 -6.91
N THR A 66 -7.10 7.82 -5.65
CA THR A 66 -5.84 8.49 -5.28
C THR A 66 -4.64 7.81 -5.92
N VAL A 67 -4.52 6.48 -5.82
CA VAL A 67 -3.41 5.73 -6.42
C VAL A 67 -3.39 5.87 -7.93
N ARG A 68 -4.56 5.93 -8.58
CA ARG A 68 -4.67 6.16 -10.03
C ARG A 68 -4.19 7.56 -10.41
N ALA A 69 -4.57 8.59 -9.66
CA ALA A 69 -4.11 9.96 -9.90
C ALA A 69 -2.58 10.06 -9.78
N GLU A 70 -2.01 9.52 -8.70
CA GLU A 70 -0.55 9.51 -8.48
C GLU A 70 0.19 8.71 -9.56
N ARG A 71 -0.38 7.59 -10.00
CA ARG A 71 0.14 6.83 -11.13
C ARG A 71 0.25 7.68 -12.39
N LEU A 72 -0.80 8.44 -12.72
CA LEU A 72 -0.83 9.31 -13.90
C LEU A 72 0.17 10.46 -13.76
N HIS A 73 0.28 11.07 -12.57
CA HIS A 73 1.27 12.11 -12.29
C HIS A 73 2.70 11.61 -12.49
N LEU A 74 3.04 10.44 -11.93
CA LEU A 74 4.35 9.84 -12.10
C LEU A 74 4.65 9.51 -13.57
N MET A 75 3.70 8.93 -14.29
CA MET A 75 3.86 8.62 -15.72
C MET A 75 4.11 9.88 -16.56
N ALA A 76 3.40 10.97 -16.28
CA ALA A 76 3.62 12.25 -16.93
C ALA A 76 5.01 12.81 -16.62
N TYR A 77 5.42 12.77 -15.35
CA TYR A 77 6.76 13.20 -14.92
C TYR A 77 7.87 12.41 -15.60
N LEU A 78 7.77 11.08 -15.61
CA LEU A 78 8.77 10.21 -16.24
C LEU A 78 8.81 10.41 -17.76
N SER A 79 7.67 10.62 -18.41
CA SER A 79 7.61 10.95 -19.84
C SER A 79 8.32 12.27 -20.15
N ALA A 80 8.11 13.29 -19.31
CA ALA A 80 8.80 14.57 -19.45
C ALA A 80 10.31 14.45 -19.21
N LEU A 81 10.73 13.65 -18.22
CA LEU A 81 12.13 13.37 -17.91
C LEU A 81 12.82 12.67 -19.10
N LYS A 82 12.19 11.64 -19.65
CA LYS A 82 12.67 10.90 -20.82
C LYS A 82 12.91 11.80 -22.03
N ARG A 83 11.96 12.69 -22.32
CA ARG A 83 12.11 13.69 -23.39
C ARG A 83 13.27 14.65 -23.12
N ARG A 84 13.42 15.13 -21.88
CA ARG A 84 14.56 15.99 -21.48
C ARG A 84 15.91 15.28 -21.62
N MET A 85 15.93 13.96 -21.48
CA MET A 85 17.11 13.12 -21.68
C MET A 85 17.37 12.78 -23.16
N GLY A 86 16.58 13.30 -24.10
CA GLY A 86 16.81 13.13 -25.53
C GLY A 86 16.23 11.85 -26.14
N SER A 87 15.39 11.11 -25.42
CA SER A 87 14.72 9.94 -26.00
C SER A 87 13.58 10.36 -26.94
N GLY A 88 13.46 9.67 -28.08
CA GLY A 88 12.43 9.89 -29.11
C GLY A 88 11.20 8.99 -28.99
N ASP A 89 11.17 8.10 -28.01
CA ASP A 89 10.03 7.19 -27.82
C ASP A 89 8.78 7.97 -27.33
N PRO A 90 7.57 7.41 -27.52
CA PRO A 90 6.35 8.03 -27.04
C PRO A 90 6.29 8.14 -25.49
N PRO A 91 5.46 9.07 -24.97
CA PRO A 91 5.10 9.11 -23.55
C PRO A 91 4.49 7.80 -23.05
N PHE A 92 4.57 7.55 -21.75
CA PHE A 92 3.90 6.41 -21.13
C PHE A 92 2.38 6.59 -21.18
N ALA A 93 1.70 5.77 -22.00
CA ALA A 93 0.24 5.71 -22.10
C ALA A 93 -0.38 4.75 -21.07
N GLU A 94 0.39 3.76 -20.63
CA GLU A 94 0.03 2.78 -19.62
C GLU A 94 1.17 2.58 -18.62
N TRP A 95 0.90 1.89 -17.51
CA TRP A 95 1.88 1.66 -16.46
C TRP A 95 3.03 0.77 -16.99
N PRO A 96 4.27 1.28 -17.08
CA PRO A 96 5.33 0.59 -17.82
C PRO A 96 6.11 -0.43 -16.99
N PHE A 97 5.88 -0.48 -15.68
CA PHE A 97 6.64 -1.35 -14.78
C PHE A 97 5.90 -2.67 -14.57
N ALA A 98 6.62 -3.77 -14.78
CA ALA A 98 6.11 -5.10 -14.47
C ALA A 98 5.66 -5.18 -13.00
N GLY A 99 4.55 -5.87 -12.75
CA GLY A 99 4.12 -6.18 -11.39
C GLY A 99 5.13 -7.09 -10.68
N THR A 100 5.10 -7.12 -9.35
CA THR A 100 5.95 -8.01 -8.54
C THR A 100 5.51 -9.47 -8.58
N ALA A 101 4.53 -9.83 -9.42
CA ALA A 101 4.00 -11.19 -9.52
C ALA A 101 5.07 -12.23 -9.85
N GLY A 102 6.16 -11.85 -10.54
CA GLY A 102 7.32 -12.71 -10.80
C GLY A 102 8.39 -12.71 -9.70
N LEU A 103 8.31 -11.78 -8.74
CA LEU A 103 9.28 -11.62 -7.64
C LEU A 103 8.75 -12.19 -6.32
N THR A 104 7.44 -12.31 -6.17
CA THR A 104 6.78 -12.77 -4.95
C THR A 104 5.75 -13.85 -5.28
N ARG A 105 5.91 -15.05 -4.69
CA ARG A 105 4.90 -16.11 -4.72
C ARG A 105 4.08 -16.07 -3.43
N TRP A 106 2.77 -15.87 -3.58
CA TRP A 106 1.83 -16.05 -2.48
C TRP A 106 1.50 -17.53 -2.32
N ALA A 107 1.76 -18.09 -1.15
CA ALA A 107 1.28 -19.41 -0.76
C ALA A 107 0.77 -19.38 0.69
N PRO A 108 -0.12 -20.31 1.08
CA PRO A 108 -0.49 -20.49 2.47
C PRO A 108 0.75 -20.72 3.34
N VAL A 109 0.75 -20.22 4.58
CA VAL A 109 1.88 -20.38 5.53
C VAL A 109 2.34 -21.84 5.64
N ARG A 110 1.39 -22.80 5.67
CA ARG A 110 1.68 -24.25 5.71
C ARG A 110 2.52 -24.77 4.54
N GLU A 111 2.45 -24.10 3.39
CA GLU A 111 3.20 -24.47 2.19
C GLU A 111 4.63 -23.94 2.29
N HIS A 112 4.79 -22.68 2.69
CA HIS A 112 6.10 -22.11 2.98
C HIS A 112 6.84 -22.89 4.08
N VAL A 113 6.15 -23.29 5.16
CA VAL A 113 6.75 -24.10 6.23
C VAL A 113 7.26 -25.44 5.69
N ARG A 114 6.50 -26.11 4.80
CA ARG A 114 6.92 -27.37 4.19
C ARG A 114 8.15 -27.19 3.29
N GLU A 115 8.19 -26.12 2.51
CA GLU A 115 9.32 -25.80 1.63
C GLU A 115 10.58 -25.48 2.43
N ILE A 116 10.47 -24.66 3.49
CA ILE A 116 11.60 -24.36 4.39
C ILE A 116 12.13 -25.64 5.05
N ALA A 117 11.23 -26.50 5.53
CA ALA A 117 11.60 -27.79 6.12
C ALA A 117 12.28 -28.73 5.11
N ALA A 118 11.80 -28.76 3.86
CA ALA A 118 12.41 -29.54 2.78
C ALA A 118 13.81 -29.02 2.42
N ILE A 119 13.99 -27.70 2.32
CA ILE A 119 15.30 -27.06 2.08
C ILE A 119 16.29 -27.40 3.20
N ALA A 120 15.86 -27.26 4.47
CA ALA A 120 16.67 -27.60 5.64
C ALA A 120 17.06 -29.09 5.68
N SER A 121 16.20 -29.96 5.16
CA SER A 121 16.46 -31.41 5.09
C SER A 121 17.33 -31.80 3.88
N SER A 122 17.40 -30.97 2.84
CA SER A 122 18.27 -31.15 1.66
C SER A 122 19.65 -30.49 1.78
N GLY A 123 19.86 -29.66 2.81
CA GLY A 123 21.13 -29.01 3.15
C GLY A 123 21.93 -29.83 4.16
N GLY A 124 22.48 -30.96 3.74
CA GLY A 124 23.62 -31.57 4.42
C GLY A 124 24.87 -30.72 4.17
N ILE A 125 25.40 -30.11 5.23
CA ILE A 125 26.85 -29.87 5.36
C ILE A 125 27.49 -31.21 5.70
#